data_AF-A0A7Y0SPV5-F1
#
_entry.id   AF-A0A7Y0SPV5-F1
#
_cell.length_a   1.000
_cell.length_b   1.000
_cell.length_c   1.000
_cell.angle_alpha   90.00
_cell.angle_beta   90.00
_cell.angle_gamma   90.00
#
_symmetry.space_group_name_H-M   'P 1'
#
loop_
_entity.id
_entity.type
_entity.pdbx_description
1 polymer ?
#
loop_
_entity_poly.entity_id
_entity_poly.type
_entity_poly.pdbx_seq_one_letter_code
_entity_poly.pdbx_strand_id
1 'polypeptide(L)'
;EKSKRAVDLEGARLTMSGAPLNYVGVFQNHDIDFVASVVTSLGLKAVQLHGQEDQAYVNQLKAELPACVEIWKAYGVTDAKPELLSDNIDRHLLDAQVGTQTGGTGQVF
;
A
#
# COMPACT_ATOMS: atom_id res chain seq x y z
N GLU A 1 11.14 5.77 13.61
CA GLU A 1 12.39 6.05 12.88
C GLU A 1 12.95 4.76 12.28
N LYS A 2 12.74 4.51 10.98
CA LYS A 2 13.49 3.57 10.09
C LYS A 2 12.76 3.37 8.76
N SER A 3 12.79 4.38 7.90
CA SER A 3 12.69 4.15 6.45
C SER A 3 13.71 5.03 5.75
N LYS A 4 14.68 4.43 5.05
CA LYS A 4 15.75 5.13 4.32
C LYS A 4 15.25 5.91 3.09
N ARG A 5 13.95 5.86 2.82
CA ARG A 5 13.26 6.52 1.69
C ARG A 5 12.08 7.37 2.16
N ALA A 6 12.02 7.73 3.44
CA ALA A 6 11.03 8.68 3.92
C ALA A 6 11.29 10.03 3.24
N VAL A 7 10.53 10.32 2.19
CA VAL A 7 10.53 11.61 1.52
C VAL A 7 9.54 12.50 2.26
N ASP A 8 10.02 13.66 2.70
CA ASP A 8 9.21 14.70 3.31
C ASP A 8 8.10 15.17 2.34
N LEU A 9 6.92 15.55 2.88
CA LEU A 9 5.77 15.99 2.07
C LEU A 9 6.14 17.10 1.07
N GLU A 10 7.07 17.99 1.44
CA GLU A 10 7.56 19.02 0.53
C GLU A 10 8.44 18.46 -0.60
N GLY A 11 9.25 17.44 -0.31
CA GLY A 11 10.08 16.76 -1.31
C GLY A 11 9.27 15.89 -2.29
N ALA A 12 8.17 15.30 -1.81
CA ALA A 12 7.23 14.58 -2.65
C ALA A 12 6.57 15.54 -3.67
N ARG A 13 6.14 16.71 -3.20
CA ARG A 13 5.49 17.74 -4.04
C ARG A 13 6.42 18.36 -5.08
N LEU A 14 7.71 18.56 -4.76
CA LEU A 14 8.72 19.02 -5.72
C LEU A 14 9.02 17.99 -6.81
N THR A 15 9.02 16.70 -6.46
CA THR A 15 9.21 15.61 -7.43
C THR A 15 7.97 15.45 -8.33
N MET A 16 6.77 15.65 -7.79
CA MET A 16 5.49 15.61 -8.52
C MET A 16 5.40 16.67 -9.63
N SER A 17 6.08 17.80 -9.49
CA SER A 17 6.13 18.85 -10.52
C SER A 17 6.96 18.47 -11.75
N GLY A 18 7.83 17.45 -11.66
CA GLY A 18 8.74 17.05 -12.74
C GLY A 18 8.12 16.10 -13.77
N ALA A 19 7.10 15.34 -13.41
CA ALA A 19 6.35 14.46 -14.30
C ALA A 19 5.03 14.02 -13.63
N PRO A 20 3.97 13.72 -14.40
CA PRO A 20 2.78 13.05 -13.89
C PRO A 20 3.12 11.60 -13.50
N LEU A 21 3.79 11.45 -12.36
CA LEU A 21 4.15 10.17 -11.78
C LEU A 21 2.96 9.65 -10.97
N ASN A 22 2.67 8.36 -11.11
CA ASN A 22 1.65 7.68 -10.32
C ASN A 22 2.26 7.33 -8.96
N TYR A 23 1.97 8.14 -7.94
CA TYR A 23 2.46 7.89 -6.58
C TYR A 23 1.61 6.82 -5.90
N VAL A 24 2.29 5.89 -5.23
CA VAL A 24 1.67 4.81 -4.45
C VAL A 24 2.04 4.99 -2.99
N GLY A 25 1.03 5.10 -2.12
CA GLY A 25 1.24 5.21 -0.67
C GLY A 25 1.27 3.83 -0.04
N VAL A 26 2.32 3.52 0.73
CA VAL A 26 2.42 2.25 1.45
C VAL A 26 1.98 2.46 2.90
N PHE A 27 0.97 1.72 3.33
CA PHE A 27 0.36 1.81 4.66
C PHE A 27 0.34 0.44 5.33
N GLN A 28 0.49 0.43 6.65
CA GLN A 28 0.46 -0.79 7.45
C GLN A 28 -0.31 -0.51 8.75
N ASN A 29 -1.47 -1.15 8.91
CA ASN A 29 -2.36 -1.02 10.07
C ASN A 29 -2.66 0.44 10.47
N HIS A 30 -2.92 1.31 9.50
CA HIS A 30 -3.30 2.71 9.73
C HIS A 30 -4.81 2.89 9.67
N ASP A 31 -5.35 3.94 10.29
CA ASP A 31 -6.76 4.28 10.19
C ASP A 31 -7.17 4.65 8.77
N ILE A 32 -8.39 4.27 8.39
CA ILE A 32 -8.96 4.52 7.05
C ILE A 32 -8.99 6.01 6.73
N ASP A 33 -9.43 6.82 7.70
CA ASP A 33 -9.55 8.28 7.58
C ASP A 33 -8.18 8.93 7.29
N PHE A 34 -7.14 8.43 7.99
CA PHE A 34 -5.77 8.87 7.76
C PHE A 34 -5.29 8.51 6.35
N VAL A 35 -5.51 7.27 5.91
CA VAL A 35 -5.13 6.82 4.57
C VAL A 35 -5.84 7.65 3.50
N ALA A 36 -7.16 7.85 3.63
CA ALA A 36 -7.96 8.63 2.69
C ALA A 36 -7.53 10.10 2.62
N SER A 37 -7.23 10.71 3.78
CA SER A 37 -6.70 12.06 3.87
C SER A 37 -5.35 12.20 3.16
N VAL A 38 -4.42 11.26 3.39
CA VAL A 38 -3.11 11.26 2.72
C VAL A 38 -3.26 11.07 1.21
N VAL A 39 -4.09 10.12 0.77
CA VAL A 39 -4.35 9.87 -0.65
C VAL A 39 -4.89 11.11 -1.35
N THR A 40 -5.86 11.77 -0.73
CA THR A 40 -6.49 12.98 -1.28
C THR A 40 -5.52 14.16 -1.27
N SER A 41 -4.77 14.33 -0.17
CA SER A 41 -3.82 15.43 -0.02
C SER A 41 -2.62 15.32 -0.97
N LEU A 42 -2.18 14.10 -1.27
CA LEU A 42 -1.03 13.83 -2.15
C LEU A 42 -1.42 13.49 -3.58
N GLY A 43 -2.70 13.25 -3.86
CA GLY A 43 -3.17 12.78 -5.16
C GLY A 43 -2.59 11.41 -5.52
N LEU A 44 -2.56 10.47 -4.57
CA LEU A 44 -2.02 9.14 -4.80
C LEU A 44 -2.89 8.39 -5.82
N LYS A 45 -2.23 7.65 -6.71
CA LYS A 45 -2.91 6.82 -7.72
C LYS A 45 -3.32 5.46 -7.16
N ALA A 46 -2.55 4.95 -6.20
CA ALA A 46 -2.83 3.69 -5.55
C ALA A 46 -2.41 3.70 -4.08
N VAL A 47 -3.00 2.80 -3.30
CA VAL A 47 -2.62 2.53 -1.91
C VAL A 47 -2.17 1.08 -1.79
N GLN A 48 -1.02 0.87 -1.18
CA GLN A 48 -0.48 -0.45 -0.88
C GLN A 48 -0.63 -0.74 0.60
N LEU A 49 -1.53 -1.67 0.90
CA LEU A 49 -1.82 -2.19 2.23
C LEU A 49 -0.88 -3.36 2.53
N HIS A 50 -0.02 -3.21 3.53
CA HIS A 50 1.01 -4.19 3.89
C HIS A 50 0.85 -4.73 5.32
N GLY A 51 -0.27 -4.41 5.98
CA GLY A 51 -0.59 -4.90 7.31
C GLY A 51 -1.60 -6.04 7.28
N GLN A 52 -2.31 -6.20 8.39
CA GLN A 52 -3.29 -7.26 8.59
C GLN A 52 -4.72 -6.76 8.32
N GLU A 53 -4.88 -5.75 7.48
CA GLU A 53 -6.20 -5.22 7.12
C GLU A 53 -7.09 -6.32 6.50
N ASP A 54 -8.32 -6.44 7.00
CA ASP A 54 -9.34 -7.40 6.56
C ASP A 54 -10.22 -6.86 5.41
N GLN A 55 -11.11 -7.71 4.87
CA GLN A 55 -12.04 -7.33 3.81
C GLN A 55 -12.93 -6.13 4.18
N ALA A 56 -13.38 -6.08 5.44
CA ALA A 56 -14.22 -4.99 5.91
C ALA A 56 -13.47 -3.64 5.86
N TYR A 57 -12.19 -3.65 6.24
CA TYR A 57 -11.34 -2.46 6.16
C TYR A 57 -11.18 -2.00 4.72
N VAL A 58 -10.89 -2.93 3.79
CA VAL A 58 -10.75 -2.60 2.37
C VAL A 58 -12.03 -2.01 1.79
N ASN A 59 -13.19 -2.58 2.15
CA ASN A 59 -14.48 -2.09 1.66
C ASN A 59 -14.77 -0.67 2.17
N GLN A 60 -14.51 -0.40 3.44
CA GLN A 60 -14.65 0.95 4.00
C GLN A 60 -13.67 1.92 3.36
N LEU A 61 -12.41 1.51 3.19
CA LEU A 61 -11.40 2.33 2.53
C LEU A 61 -11.80 2.64 1.08
N LYS A 62 -12.29 1.66 0.31
CA LYS A 62 -12.75 1.89 -1.06
C LYS A 62 -13.94 2.84 -1.14
N ALA A 63 -14.79 2.88 -0.10
CA ALA A 63 -15.91 3.82 -0.03
C ALA A 63 -15.45 5.27 0.24
N GLU A 64 -14.40 5.44 1.04
CA GLU A 64 -13.79 6.75 1.36
C GLU A 64 -12.87 7.24 0.25
N LEU A 65 -12.23 6.32 -0.47
CA LEU A 65 -11.32 6.64 -1.56
C LEU A 65 -12.07 6.95 -2.86
N PRO A 66 -11.56 7.89 -3.68
CA PRO A 66 -12.12 8.12 -4.99
C PRO A 66 -11.89 6.91 -5.91
N ALA A 67 -12.86 6.64 -6.79
CA ALA A 67 -12.85 5.49 -7.72
C ALA A 67 -11.63 5.43 -8.67
N CYS A 68 -10.88 6.53 -8.79
CA CYS A 68 -9.63 6.58 -9.56
C CYS A 68 -8.41 6.02 -8.82
N VAL A 69 -8.56 5.65 -7.54
CA VAL A 69 -7.51 5.11 -6.68
C VAL A 69 -7.59 3.58 -6.63
N GLU A 70 -6.47 2.95 -6.96
CA GLU A 70 -6.32 1.50 -6.91
C GLU A 70 -5.96 1.04 -5.48
N ILE A 71 -6.54 -0.06 -5.02
CA ILE A 71 -6.17 -0.68 -3.75
C ILE A 71 -5.32 -1.93 -4.01
N TRP A 72 -4.11 -1.93 -3.50
CA TRP A 72 -3.14 -3.00 -3.62
C TRP A 72 -2.93 -3.62 -2.24
N LYS A 73 -3.09 -4.94 -2.12
CA LYS A 73 -2.88 -5.64 -0.85
C LYS A 73 -1.69 -6.56 -0.95
N ALA A 74 -0.71 -6.33 -0.09
CA ALA A 74 0.48 -7.14 0.03
C ALA A 74 0.27 -8.22 1.11
N TYR A 75 0.56 -9.45 0.74
CA TYR A 75 0.49 -10.62 1.61
C TYR A 75 1.89 -11.20 1.76
N GLY A 76 2.32 -11.40 3.01
CA GLY A 76 3.51 -12.18 3.29
C GLY A 76 3.23 -13.65 3.04
N VAL A 77 3.81 -14.21 1.97
CA VAL A 77 3.78 -15.65 1.69
C VAL A 77 4.87 -16.30 2.53
N THR A 78 4.46 -17.14 3.47
CA THR A 78 5.34 -18.04 4.25
C THR A 78 5.03 -19.48 3.85
N ASP A 79 5.26 -20.47 4.72
CA ASP A 79 4.83 -21.87 4.51
C ASP A 79 3.29 -22.02 4.38
N ALA A 80 2.53 -21.09 4.95
CA ALA A 80 1.07 -21.06 4.84
C ALA A 80 0.63 -20.11 3.72
N LYS A 81 -0.38 -20.55 2.96
CA LYS A 81 -1.02 -19.76 1.91
C LYS A 81 -1.80 -18.61 2.58
N PRO A 82 -1.49 -17.33 2.27
CA PRO A 82 -2.21 -16.22 2.89
C PRO A 82 -3.66 -16.20 2.41
N GLU A 83 -4.56 -15.77 3.29
CA GLU A 83 -5.95 -15.52 2.93
C GLU A 83 -6.01 -14.28 2.03
N LEU A 84 -6.24 -14.52 0.74
CA LEU A 84 -6.44 -13.47 -0.23
C LEU A 84 -7.86 -12.91 -0.05
N LEU A 85 -7.91 -11.63 0.27
CA LEU A 85 -9.13 -10.84 0.17
C LEU A 85 -9.59 -10.87 -1.29
N SER A 86 -10.90 -10.95 -1.52
CA SER A 86 -11.43 -11.21 -2.87
C SER A 86 -12.11 -10.00 -3.48
N ASP A 87 -12.47 -9.00 -2.66
CA ASP A 87 -13.37 -7.92 -3.05
C ASP A 87 -12.67 -6.55 -2.89
N ASN A 88 -12.99 -5.59 -3.77
CA ASN A 88 -12.46 -4.22 -3.74
C ASN A 88 -10.92 -4.09 -3.73
N ILE A 89 -10.20 -5.10 -4.23
CA ILE A 89 -8.75 -5.08 -4.40
C ILE A 89 -8.43 -5.17 -5.88
N ASP A 90 -7.69 -4.18 -6.35
CA ASP A 90 -7.26 -4.07 -7.74
C ASP A 90 -6.01 -4.93 -8.00
N ARG A 91 -5.12 -5.08 -7.00
CA ARG A 91 -3.93 -5.93 -7.09
C ARG A 91 -3.58 -6.63 -5.79
N HIS A 92 -3.19 -7.89 -5.90
CA HIS A 92 -2.58 -8.65 -4.82
C HIS A 92 -1.07 -8.73 -5.05
N LEU A 93 -0.29 -8.22 -4.10
CA LEU A 93 1.16 -8.38 -4.07
C LEU A 93 1.47 -9.55 -3.14
N LEU A 94 2.19 -10.53 -3.65
CA LEU A 94 2.65 -11.68 -2.88
C LEU A 94 4.13 -11.43 -2.59
N ASP A 95 4.44 -11.00 -1.37
CA ASP A 95 5.82 -10.82 -0.94
C ASP A 95 6.30 -12.11 -0.26
N ALA A 96 7.36 -12.72 -0.77
CA ALA A 96 7.91 -13.95 -0.20
C ALA A 96 8.63 -13.61 1.12
N GLN A 97 7.96 -13.83 2.25
CA GLN A 97 8.56 -13.66 3.57
C GLN A 97 9.22 -14.96 3.99
N VAL A 98 10.54 -15.06 3.81
CA VAL A 98 11.34 -16.18 4.33
C VAL A 98 11.73 -15.86 5.78
N GLY A 99 10.97 -16.39 6.75
CA GLY A 99 11.27 -16.25 8.19
C GLY A 99 10.80 -14.91 8.80
N THR A 100 11.62 -14.31 9.68
CA THR A 100 11.34 -13.04 10.39
C THR A 100 11.80 -11.79 9.63
N GLN A 101 12.25 -11.94 8.38
CA GLN A 101 12.86 -10.87 7.60
C GLN A 101 11.89 -10.44 6.47
N THR A 102 11.21 -9.31 6.68
CA THR A 102 10.46 -8.61 5.64
C THR A 102 11.42 -7.68 4.89
N GLY A 103 11.72 -8.01 3.63
CA GLY A 103 12.47 -7.13 2.73
C GLY A 103 13.67 -7.79 2.05
N GLY A 104 13.52 -8.04 0.74
CA GLY A 104 14.62 -8.12 -0.22
C GLY A 104 15.54 -9.34 -0.10
N THR A 105 15.00 -10.56 -0.26
CA THR A 105 15.83 -11.77 -0.36
C THR A 105 16.25 -12.15 -1.79
N GLY A 106 15.90 -11.35 -2.80
CA GLY A 106 16.44 -11.53 -4.16
C GLY A 106 16.21 -12.93 -4.74
N GLN A 107 15.10 -13.58 -4.38
CA GLN A 107 14.79 -14.91 -4.87
C GLN A 107 13.73 -14.83 -5.95
N VAL A 108 14.19 -15.03 -7.19
CA VAL A 108 13.38 -15.23 -8.38
C VAL A 108 12.72 -16.61 -8.30
N PHE A 109 11.40 -16.66 -8.51
CA PHE A 109 10.69 -17.88 -8.88
C PHE A 109 10.60 -17.95 -10.41
#